data_AF-A0A7C4UBC1-F1
#
_entry.id   AF-A0A7C4UBC1-F1
#
_cell.length_a   1.000
_cell.length_b   1.000
_cell.length_c   1.000
_cell.angle_alpha   90.00
_cell.angle_beta   90.00
_cell.angle_gamma   90.00
#
_symmetry.space_group_name_H-M   'P 1'
#
loop_
_entity.id
_entity.type
_entity.pdbx_description
1 polymer ?
#
loop_
_entity_poly.entity_id
_entity_poly.type
_entity_poly.pdbx_seq_one_letter_code
_entity_poly.pdbx_strand_id
1 'polypeptide(L)'
;MSQDQNNPNRPPRFNGRPGGNEDPDQAPKKGPRFSIYWIYAIIFAVLIGFQLFNPLSPNMAESNDIEFKSMVAAGDISKAVIVKNRDKVKVYLTKQGQAKYADKLKKGVSGKISEDGPHMYFGVTSGDTFKKEISEFFKNNPTVKEIPILSTSERDIFGGIIQFLLPVLLFVGLWILLMRKMGGGAGGGGGPGGIFNIGKSKAQLFDKGTKVNITFADVAGLDEAKVEVMEIVDFLKSPKKYTNLGGKIPKGALLIGPPGTGKTLLAKAVAGEAQVPFFSLSGSDFVEMFVGVGASRVRDLFKQAREKAPCIIFIDEIDAIGRARGKNAMMSNDERESTLNQLLVEMDGF
;
A
#
# COMPACT_ATOMS: atom_id res chain seq x y z
N MET A 1 -58.01 35.13 36.50
CA MET A 1 -57.09 36.22 36.89
C MET A 1 -55.69 35.71 36.65
N SER A 2 -54.87 36.18 35.73
CA SER A 2 -54.87 37.47 35.04
C SER A 2 -54.23 37.32 33.67
N GLN A 3 -54.69 38.18 32.76
CA GLN A 3 -54.19 38.38 31.41
C GLN A 3 -52.74 38.91 31.47
N ASP A 4 -51.89 38.50 30.53
CA ASP A 4 -51.22 39.47 29.67
C ASP A 4 -50.71 38.81 28.38
N GLN A 5 -51.44 39.05 27.29
CA GLN A 5 -50.98 38.91 25.93
C GLN A 5 -50.50 40.30 25.47
N ASN A 6 -49.25 40.43 25.03
CA ASN A 6 -48.84 41.16 23.82
C ASN A 6 -47.37 41.60 23.88
N ASN A 7 -46.50 40.91 23.14
CA ASN A 7 -45.29 41.53 22.60
C ASN A 7 -45.00 40.93 21.21
N PRO A 8 -45.12 41.70 20.10
CA PRO A 8 -45.01 41.14 18.74
C PRO A 8 -43.58 40.97 18.18
N ASN A 9 -42.50 41.24 18.92
CA ASN A 9 -41.13 41.20 18.38
C ASN A 9 -40.23 40.11 18.99
N ARG A 10 -40.50 38.84 18.67
CA ARG A 10 -39.49 37.76 18.78
C ARG A 10 -39.37 37.00 17.45
N PRO A 11 -38.18 36.93 16.83
CA PRO A 11 -38.00 36.09 15.65
C PRO A 11 -38.15 34.60 16.01
N PRO A 12 -38.66 33.76 15.09
CA PRO A 12 -38.94 32.37 15.36
C PRO A 12 -37.64 31.57 15.54
N ARG A 13 -37.54 30.81 16.63
CA ARG A 13 -36.51 29.78 16.80
C ARG A 13 -36.81 28.63 15.84
N PHE A 14 -36.08 28.56 14.73
CA PHE A 14 -36.02 27.36 13.91
C PHE A 14 -35.24 26.28 14.66
N ASN A 15 -35.99 25.31 15.18
CA ASN A 15 -35.48 24.08 15.74
C ASN A 15 -35.54 23.01 14.62
N GLY A 16 -34.40 22.46 14.21
CA GLY A 16 -34.37 21.45 13.14
C GLY A 16 -32.98 21.09 12.62
N ARG A 17 -32.04 20.72 13.50
CA ARG A 17 -30.92 19.84 13.13
C ARG A 17 -31.20 18.46 13.73
N PRO A 18 -31.09 17.35 12.99
CA PRO A 18 -31.08 16.04 13.62
C PRO A 18 -29.79 15.93 14.44
N GLY A 19 -29.92 16.00 15.76
CA GLY A 19 -28.87 15.66 16.69
C GLY A 19 -28.67 14.15 16.70
N GLY A 20 -27.55 13.70 16.14
CA GLY A 20 -26.96 12.44 16.56
C GLY A 20 -26.29 12.69 17.91
N ASN A 21 -26.81 12.05 18.96
CA ASN A 21 -26.13 11.96 20.24
C ASN A 21 -24.85 11.15 20.04
N GLU A 22 -23.71 11.81 19.93
CA GLU A 22 -22.40 11.17 20.08
C GLU A 22 -21.99 11.28 21.54
N ASP A 23 -22.09 10.14 22.22
CA ASP A 23 -21.53 9.86 23.54
C ASP A 23 -20.02 10.15 23.51
N PRO A 24 -19.41 10.85 24.50
CA PRO A 24 -18.01 11.25 24.44
C PRO A 24 -16.97 10.11 24.53
N ASP A 25 -17.39 8.85 24.65
CA ASP A 25 -16.51 7.72 25.01
C ASP A 25 -16.28 6.67 23.91
N GLN A 26 -16.67 6.91 22.66
CA GLN A 26 -16.37 5.97 21.56
C GLN A 26 -15.18 6.42 20.72
N ALA A 27 -13.98 6.12 21.21
CA ALA A 27 -12.77 6.11 20.39
C ALA A 27 -12.97 5.20 19.17
N PRO A 28 -12.60 5.64 17.95
CA PRO A 28 -12.80 4.84 16.75
C PRO A 28 -11.99 3.55 16.86
N LYS A 29 -12.67 2.39 16.81
CA LYS A 29 -12.03 1.07 16.83
C LYS A 29 -11.04 0.98 15.66
N LYS A 30 -9.75 1.10 15.98
CA LYS A 30 -8.65 0.92 15.05
C LYS A 30 -8.70 -0.51 14.52
N GLY A 31 -8.97 -0.66 13.22
CA GLY A 31 -8.83 -1.94 12.52
C GLY A 31 -7.42 -2.52 12.69
N PRO A 32 -7.24 -3.84 12.49
CA PRO A 32 -5.97 -4.50 12.75
C PRO A 32 -4.86 -3.85 11.92
N ARG A 33 -3.87 -3.31 12.64
CA ARG A 33 -2.70 -2.70 12.03
C ARG A 33 -1.86 -3.81 11.40
N PHE A 34 -1.76 -3.80 10.07
CA PHE A 34 -0.86 -4.70 9.34
C PHE A 34 0.60 -4.34 9.68
N SER A 35 1.08 -4.92 10.78
CA SER A 35 2.49 -4.88 11.16
C SER A 35 3.30 -5.78 10.23
N ILE A 36 4.57 -5.44 9.98
CA ILE A 36 5.46 -6.27 9.16
C ILE A 36 5.61 -7.70 9.70
N TYR A 37 5.34 -7.91 10.99
CA TYR A 37 5.25 -9.22 11.61
C TYR A 37 4.13 -10.11 11.04
N TRP A 38 3.08 -9.56 10.43
CA TRP A 38 2.06 -10.36 9.73
C TRP A 38 2.60 -11.05 8.49
N ILE A 39 3.53 -10.42 7.77
CA ILE A 39 4.19 -11.04 6.61
C ILE A 39 5.05 -12.21 7.09
N TYR A 40 5.83 -12.02 8.16
CA TYR A 40 6.61 -13.10 8.76
C TYR A 40 5.73 -14.23 9.33
N ALA A 41 4.60 -13.90 9.96
CA ALA A 41 3.65 -14.87 10.48
C ALA A 41 3.00 -15.69 9.36
N ILE A 42 2.65 -15.07 8.23
CA ILE A 42 2.12 -15.78 7.06
C ILE A 42 3.19 -16.70 6.45
N ILE A 43 4.42 -16.21 6.27
CA ILE A 43 5.52 -17.05 5.76
C ILE A 43 5.78 -18.23 6.70
N PHE A 44 5.81 -18.00 8.01
CA PHE A 44 6.02 -19.04 9.00
C PHE A 44 4.86 -20.04 9.05
N ALA A 45 3.61 -19.58 8.95
CA ALA A 45 2.43 -20.44 8.89
C ALA A 45 2.41 -21.29 7.60
N VAL A 46 2.84 -20.74 6.47
CA VAL A 46 2.98 -21.49 5.21
C VAL A 46 4.09 -22.53 5.32
N LEU A 47 5.23 -22.21 5.94
CA LEU A 47 6.32 -23.16 6.16
C LEU A 47 5.94 -24.28 7.14
N ILE A 48 5.27 -23.95 8.25
CA ILE A 48 4.74 -24.95 9.19
C ILE A 48 3.64 -25.78 8.55
N GLY A 49 2.73 -25.15 7.81
CA GLY A 49 1.70 -25.84 7.05
C GLY A 49 2.31 -26.81 6.05
N PHE A 50 3.38 -26.41 5.36
CA PHE A 50 4.11 -27.29 4.45
C PHE A 50 4.83 -28.42 5.17
N GLN A 51 5.48 -28.16 6.31
CA GLN A 51 6.12 -29.19 7.14
C GLN A 51 5.12 -30.22 7.68
N LEU A 52 3.89 -29.78 8.01
CA LEU A 52 2.81 -30.64 8.52
C LEU A 52 2.08 -31.41 7.42
N PHE A 53 1.90 -30.81 6.24
CA PHE A 53 1.18 -31.43 5.12
C PHE A 53 2.06 -32.24 4.17
N ASN A 54 3.38 -32.12 4.22
CA ASN A 54 4.26 -32.94 3.41
C ASN A 54 4.65 -34.21 4.18
N PRO A 55 4.20 -35.41 3.79
CA PRO A 55 4.62 -36.64 4.44
C PRO A 55 6.07 -36.93 4.04
N LEU A 56 7.01 -36.41 4.84
CA LEU A 56 8.45 -36.75 4.79
C LEU A 56 8.73 -38.22 5.15
N SER A 57 7.69 -39.01 5.40
CA SER A 57 7.79 -40.41 5.80
C SER A 57 7.61 -41.34 4.60
N PRO A 58 8.49 -42.33 4.40
CA PRO A 58 8.28 -43.37 3.39
C PRO A 58 6.97 -44.11 3.69
N ASN A 59 6.08 -44.19 2.70
CA ASN A 59 4.77 -44.84 2.77
C ASN A 59 4.70 -46.16 1.98
N MET A 60 5.83 -46.65 1.49
CA MET A 60 5.98 -47.89 0.73
C MET A 60 7.23 -48.63 1.22
N ALA A 61 7.15 -49.96 1.32
CA ALA A 61 8.31 -50.78 1.69
C ALA A 61 9.26 -50.96 0.50
N GLU A 62 10.56 -51.07 0.78
CA GLU A 62 11.57 -51.33 -0.25
C GLU A 62 11.60 -52.83 -0.61
N SER A 63 11.68 -53.11 -1.91
CA SER A 63 11.84 -54.46 -2.48
C SER A 63 12.94 -54.46 -3.54
N ASN A 64 13.18 -55.60 -4.17
CA ASN A 64 14.15 -55.75 -5.25
C ASN A 64 13.54 -56.50 -6.45
N ASP A 65 14.21 -56.47 -7.59
CA ASP A 65 13.73 -57.10 -8.84
C ASP A 65 13.56 -58.62 -8.71
N ILE A 66 14.44 -59.29 -7.95
CA ILE A 66 14.41 -60.75 -7.76
C ILE A 66 13.18 -61.16 -6.94
N GLU A 67 12.91 -60.45 -5.85
CA GLU A 67 11.78 -60.66 -4.97
C GLU A 67 10.46 -60.28 -5.66
N PHE A 68 10.48 -59.23 -6.49
CA PHE A 68 9.35 -58.92 -7.35
C PHE A 68 9.00 -60.10 -8.26
N LYS A 69 9.97 -60.66 -8.99
CA LYS A 69 9.76 -61.83 -9.87
C LYS A 69 9.20 -63.04 -9.11
N SER A 70 9.65 -63.28 -7.86
CA SER A 70 9.13 -64.37 -7.04
C SER A 70 7.71 -64.13 -6.54
N MET A 71 7.36 -62.89 -6.18
CA MET A 71 5.99 -62.50 -5.82
C MET A 71 5.04 -62.57 -7.02
N VAL A 72 5.53 -62.29 -8.24
CA VAL A 72 4.74 -62.45 -9.47
C VAL A 72 4.45 -63.93 -9.70
N ALA A 73 5.46 -64.80 -9.56
CA ALA A 73 5.29 -66.25 -9.70
C ALA A 73 4.32 -66.85 -8.66
N ALA A 74 4.30 -66.28 -7.45
CA ALA A 74 3.38 -66.69 -6.38
C ALA A 74 1.94 -66.14 -6.53
N GLY A 75 1.69 -65.23 -7.49
CA GLY A 75 0.38 -64.59 -7.65
C GLY A 75 0.05 -63.53 -6.59
N ASP A 76 1.06 -63.05 -5.85
CA ASP A 76 0.91 -62.09 -4.76
C ASP A 76 0.78 -60.63 -5.25
N ILE A 77 0.98 -60.39 -6.55
CA ILE A 77 0.97 -59.05 -7.18
C ILE A 77 -0.30 -58.84 -8.01
N SER A 78 -0.94 -57.69 -7.77
CA SER A 78 -2.12 -57.23 -8.51
C SER A 78 -1.75 -56.43 -9.75
N LYS A 79 -0.82 -55.48 -9.63
CA LYS A 79 -0.35 -54.63 -10.73
C LYS A 79 1.02 -54.02 -10.44
N ALA A 80 1.74 -53.64 -11.49
CA ALA A 80 2.99 -52.90 -11.39
C ALA A 80 2.89 -51.57 -12.15
N VAL A 81 3.49 -50.51 -11.61
CA VAL A 81 3.47 -49.18 -12.21
C VAL A 81 4.88 -48.63 -12.31
N ILE A 82 5.36 -48.42 -13.52
CA ILE A 82 6.66 -47.83 -13.82
C ILE A 82 6.56 -46.32 -13.69
N VAL A 83 7.39 -45.71 -12.84
CA VAL A 83 7.51 -44.25 -12.68
C VAL A 83 8.65 -43.76 -13.57
N LYS A 84 8.31 -43.29 -14.76
CA LYS A 84 9.28 -43.00 -15.84
C LYS A 84 10.35 -41.95 -15.47
N ASN A 85 10.00 -41.00 -14.62
CA ASN A 85 10.85 -39.86 -14.27
C ASN A 85 11.64 -40.06 -12.96
N ARG A 86 11.51 -41.23 -12.32
CA ARG A 86 12.19 -41.53 -11.05
C ARG A 86 12.89 -42.90 -11.07
N ASP A 87 12.93 -43.56 -12.23
CA ASP A 87 13.63 -44.84 -12.41
C ASP A 87 13.25 -45.88 -11.34
N LYS A 88 11.94 -45.94 -11.03
CA LYS A 88 11.39 -46.80 -9.99
C LYS A 88 10.11 -47.49 -10.46
N VAL A 89 9.88 -48.69 -9.95
CA VAL A 89 8.65 -49.45 -10.16
C VAL A 89 7.89 -49.55 -8.83
N LYS A 90 6.62 -49.19 -8.85
CA LYS A 90 5.69 -49.37 -7.74
C LYS A 90 4.91 -50.66 -7.90
N VAL A 91 4.82 -51.42 -6.82
CA VAL A 91 4.20 -52.74 -6.78
C VAL A 91 2.94 -52.67 -5.92
N TYR A 92 1.85 -53.20 -6.47
CA TYR A 92 0.57 -53.31 -5.79
C TYR A 92 0.33 -54.77 -5.47
N LEU A 93 0.21 -55.10 -4.19
CA LEU A 93 -0.03 -56.46 -3.73
C LEU A 93 -1.52 -56.79 -3.73
N THR A 94 -1.86 -58.06 -3.98
CA THR A 94 -3.22 -58.58 -3.76
C THR A 94 -3.53 -58.63 -2.26
N LYS A 95 -4.81 -58.80 -1.88
CA LYS A 95 -5.18 -58.95 -0.46
C LYS A 95 -4.45 -60.11 0.23
N GLN A 96 -4.13 -61.18 -0.53
CA GLN A 96 -3.34 -62.32 -0.04
C GLN A 96 -1.85 -61.94 0.15
N GLY A 97 -1.25 -61.25 -0.83
CA GLY A 97 0.13 -60.76 -0.72
C GLY A 97 0.31 -59.75 0.41
N GLN A 98 -0.66 -58.85 0.63
CA GLN A 98 -0.63 -57.89 1.75
C GLN A 98 -0.61 -58.60 3.11
N ALA A 99 -1.38 -59.67 3.28
CA ALA A 99 -1.39 -60.46 4.52
C ALA A 99 -0.08 -61.24 4.72
N LYS A 100 0.46 -61.82 3.64
CA LYS A 100 1.70 -62.60 3.66
C LYS A 100 2.95 -61.77 3.92
N TYR A 101 3.00 -60.55 3.40
CA TYR A 101 4.13 -59.62 3.55
C TYR A 101 3.87 -58.51 4.59
N ALA A 102 2.86 -58.66 5.45
CA ALA A 102 2.42 -57.64 6.40
C ALA A 102 3.54 -57.14 7.32
N ASP A 103 4.43 -58.02 7.77
CA ASP A 103 5.56 -57.66 8.64
C ASP A 103 6.60 -56.81 7.92
N LYS A 104 6.81 -57.05 6.62
CA LYS A 104 7.72 -56.26 5.78
C LYS A 104 7.11 -54.92 5.41
N LEU A 105 5.81 -54.88 5.15
CA LEU A 105 5.08 -53.65 4.91
C LEU A 105 5.14 -52.71 6.14
N LYS A 106 5.10 -53.26 7.36
CA LYS A 106 5.24 -52.49 8.60
C LYS A 106 6.69 -52.09 8.92
N LYS A 107 7.68 -52.88 8.49
CA LYS A 107 9.11 -52.61 8.71
C LYS A 107 9.65 -51.67 7.62
N GLY A 108 9.85 -50.40 7.96
CA GLY A 108 10.42 -49.39 7.05
C GLY A 108 9.42 -48.36 6.54
N VAL A 109 8.16 -48.45 6.97
CA VAL A 109 7.10 -47.46 6.66
C VAL A 109 6.62 -46.82 7.96
N SER A 110 6.70 -45.48 8.04
CA SER A 110 6.34 -44.72 9.25
C SER A 110 4.92 -44.11 9.18
N GLY A 111 4.11 -44.48 8.17
CA GLY A 111 2.77 -43.95 7.93
C GLY A 111 1.72 -45.03 7.64
N LYS A 112 0.46 -44.63 7.48
CA LYS A 112 -0.62 -45.55 7.05
C LYS A 112 -0.36 -45.98 5.60
N ILE A 113 -0.22 -47.29 5.40
CA ILE A 113 -0.18 -47.90 4.07
C ILE A 113 -1.60 -47.89 3.52
N SER A 114 -1.77 -47.41 2.30
CA SER A 114 -3.07 -47.38 1.64
C SER A 114 -3.43 -48.79 1.18
N GLU A 115 -4.62 -49.28 1.55
CA GLU A 115 -5.11 -50.63 1.18
C GLU A 115 -5.20 -50.84 -0.34
N ASP A 116 -5.52 -49.77 -1.08
CA ASP A 116 -5.63 -49.76 -2.55
C ASP A 116 -4.41 -49.10 -3.24
N GLY A 117 -3.43 -48.65 -2.45
CA GLY A 117 -2.27 -47.89 -2.90
C GLY A 117 -1.07 -48.76 -3.30
N PRO A 118 0.04 -48.13 -3.70
CA PRO A 118 1.30 -48.85 -3.91
C PRO A 118 1.83 -49.33 -2.56
N HIS A 119 2.26 -50.59 -2.50
CA HIS A 119 2.68 -51.26 -1.26
C HIS A 119 4.19 -51.34 -1.15
N MET A 120 4.85 -51.63 -2.28
CA MET A 120 6.31 -51.74 -2.35
C MET A 120 6.87 -50.95 -3.54
N TYR A 121 8.16 -50.66 -3.50
CA TYR A 121 8.88 -50.09 -4.64
C TYR A 121 10.29 -50.65 -4.76
N PHE A 122 10.85 -50.61 -5.97
CA PHE A 122 12.25 -50.90 -6.23
C PHE A 122 12.79 -50.01 -7.36
N GLY A 123 14.10 -49.78 -7.38
CA GLY A 123 14.79 -49.02 -8.43
C GLY A 123 15.06 -49.88 -9.67
N VAL A 124 14.96 -49.28 -10.85
CA VAL A 124 15.28 -49.90 -12.14
C VAL A 124 16.15 -48.96 -12.96
N THR A 125 17.07 -49.47 -13.79
CA THR A 125 17.94 -48.62 -14.62
C THR A 125 17.18 -47.88 -15.72
N SER A 126 16.14 -48.50 -16.27
CA SER A 126 15.20 -47.87 -17.21
C SER A 126 13.88 -48.64 -17.20
N GLY A 127 12.78 -47.90 -17.24
CA GLY A 127 11.44 -48.47 -17.38
C GLY A 127 11.27 -49.32 -18.63
N ASP A 128 11.95 -48.97 -19.72
CA ASP A 128 11.89 -49.71 -20.98
C ASP A 128 12.67 -51.02 -20.91
N THR A 129 13.82 -51.03 -20.21
CA THR A 129 14.60 -52.24 -19.93
C THR A 129 13.79 -53.19 -19.06
N PHE A 130 13.18 -52.68 -17.99
CA PHE A 130 12.31 -53.48 -17.12
C PHE A 130 11.12 -54.08 -17.87
N LYS A 131 10.47 -53.31 -18.76
CA LYS A 131 9.36 -53.81 -19.57
C LYS A 131 9.78 -54.97 -20.50
N LYS A 132 10.99 -54.91 -21.05
CA LYS A 132 11.56 -55.99 -21.87
C LYS A 132 11.85 -57.24 -21.03
N GLU A 133 12.55 -57.08 -19.90
CA GLU A 133 12.90 -58.19 -19.00
C GLU A 133 11.66 -58.91 -18.46
N ILE A 134 10.61 -58.17 -18.08
CA ILE A 134 9.36 -58.77 -17.61
C ILE A 134 8.59 -59.45 -18.74
N SER A 135 8.61 -58.91 -19.96
CA SER A 135 8.00 -59.58 -21.12
C SER A 135 8.70 -60.90 -21.44
N GLU A 136 10.03 -60.95 -21.35
CA GLU A 136 10.81 -62.18 -21.52
C GLU A 136 10.54 -63.17 -20.38
N PHE A 137 10.41 -62.69 -19.14
CA PHE A 137 10.06 -63.53 -17.99
C PHE A 137 8.72 -64.24 -18.16
N PHE A 138 7.67 -63.54 -18.62
CA PHE A 138 6.36 -64.15 -18.89
C PHE A 138 6.39 -65.13 -20.07
N LYS A 139 7.17 -64.84 -21.12
CA LYS A 139 7.37 -65.78 -22.25
C LYS A 139 8.03 -67.09 -21.82
N ASN A 140 9.01 -67.02 -20.92
CA ASN A 140 9.74 -68.18 -20.43
C ASN A 140 9.00 -68.95 -19.32
N ASN A 141 7.97 -68.36 -18.72
CA ASN A 141 7.19 -68.96 -17.63
C ASN A 141 5.67 -68.89 -17.92
N PRO A 142 5.16 -69.68 -18.89
CA PRO A 142 3.76 -69.63 -19.33
C PRO A 142 2.74 -70.07 -18.26
N THR A 143 3.19 -70.64 -17.14
CA THR A 143 2.36 -71.00 -15.99
C THR A 143 2.07 -69.82 -15.05
N VAL A 144 2.77 -68.70 -15.22
CA VAL A 144 2.62 -67.51 -14.37
C VAL A 144 1.60 -66.56 -14.99
N LYS A 145 0.63 -66.12 -14.19
CA LYS A 145 -0.42 -65.19 -14.63
C LYS A 145 0.17 -63.82 -14.96
N GLU A 146 -0.08 -63.32 -16.17
CA GLU A 146 0.32 -61.98 -16.57
C GLU A 146 -0.37 -60.90 -15.70
N ILE A 147 0.41 -59.89 -15.30
CA ILE A 147 -0.07 -58.75 -14.51
C ILE A 147 -0.06 -57.47 -15.36
N PRO A 148 -0.99 -56.53 -15.12
CA PRO A 148 -0.98 -55.25 -15.81
C PRO A 148 0.22 -54.39 -15.36
N ILE A 149 1.01 -53.95 -16.35
CA ILE A 149 2.13 -53.01 -16.18
C ILE A 149 1.72 -51.67 -16.75
N LEU A 150 1.53 -50.69 -15.87
CA LEU A 150 1.20 -49.32 -16.26
C LEU A 150 2.46 -48.46 -16.22
N SER A 151 2.45 -47.34 -16.94
CA SER A 151 3.51 -46.34 -16.83
C SER A 151 2.90 -45.02 -16.44
N THR A 152 3.49 -44.36 -15.45
CA THR A 152 3.07 -43.05 -14.97
C THR A 152 4.28 -42.14 -14.79
N SER A 153 4.02 -40.85 -14.67
CA SER A 153 5.02 -39.83 -14.32
C SER A 153 4.58 -39.17 -13.02
N GLU A 154 5.44 -39.16 -12.02
CA GLU A 154 5.16 -38.44 -10.78
C GLU A 154 5.44 -36.95 -10.95
N ARG A 155 4.57 -36.10 -10.42
CA ARG A 155 4.85 -34.66 -10.41
C ARG A 155 5.98 -34.38 -9.42
N ASP A 156 6.96 -33.58 -9.85
CA ASP A 156 7.99 -33.07 -8.95
C ASP A 156 7.42 -31.89 -8.14
N ILE A 157 6.75 -32.26 -7.05
CA ILE A 157 6.10 -31.30 -6.15
C ILE A 157 7.17 -30.41 -5.48
N PHE A 158 8.36 -30.96 -5.20
CA PHE A 158 9.43 -30.22 -4.53
C PHE A 158 10.07 -29.18 -5.47
N GLY A 159 10.35 -29.55 -6.72
CA GLY A 159 10.81 -28.63 -7.75
C GLY A 159 9.81 -27.49 -8.02
N GLY A 160 8.51 -27.82 -8.09
CA GLY A 160 7.45 -26.82 -8.28
C GLY A 160 7.34 -25.81 -7.13
N ILE A 161 7.60 -26.23 -5.90
CA ILE A 161 7.55 -25.35 -4.72
C ILE A 161 8.76 -24.43 -4.66
N ILE A 162 9.97 -24.92 -4.95
CA ILE A 162 11.17 -24.08 -5.01
C ILE A 162 11.04 -23.02 -6.10
N GLN A 163 10.54 -23.40 -7.27
CA GLN A 163 10.29 -22.48 -8.38
C GLN A 163 9.26 -21.39 -8.05
N PHE A 164 8.30 -21.70 -7.17
CA PHE A 164 7.32 -20.73 -6.68
C PHE A 164 7.85 -19.85 -5.53
N LEU A 165 8.58 -20.44 -4.57
CA LEU A 165 9.08 -19.73 -3.39
C LEU A 165 10.26 -18.81 -3.68
N LEU A 166 11.14 -19.17 -4.63
CA LEU A 166 12.34 -18.39 -4.93
C LEU A 166 12.02 -16.96 -5.44
N PRO A 167 11.08 -16.74 -6.37
CA PRO A 167 10.64 -15.39 -6.75
C PRO A 167 10.04 -14.62 -5.58
N VAL A 168 9.19 -15.24 -4.76
CA VAL A 168 8.55 -14.60 -3.60
C VAL A 168 9.59 -14.16 -2.57
N LEU A 169 10.56 -15.01 -2.26
CA LEU A 169 11.65 -14.69 -1.33
C LEU A 169 12.55 -13.58 -1.87
N LEU A 170 12.84 -13.55 -3.18
CA LEU A 170 13.58 -12.45 -3.79
C LEU A 170 12.83 -11.12 -3.72
N PHE A 171 11.52 -11.12 -4.00
CA PHE A 171 10.68 -9.94 -3.86
C PHE A 171 10.63 -9.42 -2.43
N VAL A 172 10.43 -10.31 -1.45
CA VAL A 172 10.42 -9.95 -0.02
C VAL A 172 11.79 -9.43 0.42
N GLY A 173 12.89 -10.07 -0.01
CA GLY A 173 14.25 -9.64 0.28
C GLY A 173 14.58 -8.27 -0.30
N LEU A 174 14.19 -8.03 -1.57
CA LEU A 174 14.36 -6.73 -2.23
C LEU A 174 13.51 -5.65 -1.55
N TRP A 175 12.27 -5.97 -1.18
CA TRP A 175 11.37 -5.07 -0.46
C TRP A 175 11.94 -4.66 0.90
N ILE A 176 12.49 -5.61 1.66
CA ILE A 176 13.17 -5.34 2.93
C ILE A 176 14.41 -4.44 2.71
N LEU A 177 15.19 -4.69 1.66
CA LEU A 177 16.37 -3.90 1.33
C LEU A 177 16.02 -2.46 0.95
N LEU A 178 14.94 -2.26 0.17
CA LEU A 178 14.41 -0.95 -0.19
C LEU A 178 13.90 -0.18 1.04
N MET A 179 13.13 -0.84 1.92
CA MET A 179 12.67 -0.25 3.17
C MET A 179 13.84 0.12 4.09
N ARG A 180 14.91 -0.68 4.09
CA ARG A 180 16.14 -0.38 4.84
C ARG A 180 16.92 0.81 4.27
N LYS A 181 16.84 1.06 2.95
CA LYS A 181 17.44 2.23 2.31
C LYS A 181 16.60 3.51 2.44
N MET A 182 15.28 3.42 2.54
CA MET A 182 14.40 4.57 2.80
C MET A 182 14.30 4.96 4.28
N GLY A 183 14.70 4.08 5.21
CA GLY A 183 14.72 4.33 6.66
C GLY A 183 16.07 4.77 7.22
N GLY A 184 16.93 5.41 6.42
CA GLY A 184 18.28 5.83 6.82
C GLY A 184 18.29 6.93 7.88
N GLY A 185 18.23 6.53 9.16
CA GLY A 185 18.46 7.39 10.32
C GLY A 185 18.38 6.58 11.61
N ALA A 186 19.53 6.36 12.25
CA ALA A 186 19.69 5.54 13.44
C ALA A 186 18.75 5.95 14.59
N GLY A 187 18.14 4.94 15.23
CA GLY A 187 17.55 5.06 16.58
C GLY A 187 16.22 5.80 16.66
N GLY A 188 15.10 5.08 16.60
CA GLY A 188 13.80 5.63 16.99
C GLY A 188 12.64 4.87 16.38
N GLY A 189 11.80 4.31 17.25
CA GLY A 189 10.63 3.49 16.96
C GLY A 189 9.95 3.74 15.62
N GLY A 190 9.95 2.71 14.77
CA GLY A 190 9.12 2.58 13.58
C GLY A 190 7.64 2.46 13.96
N GLY A 191 7.08 3.52 14.52
CA GLY A 191 5.66 3.74 14.59
C GLY A 191 5.13 4.19 13.22
N PRO A 192 3.83 3.97 12.94
CA PRO A 192 3.20 4.35 11.68
C PRO A 192 3.08 5.88 11.60
N GLY A 193 4.16 6.55 11.17
CA GLY A 193 4.22 8.00 11.04
C GLY A 193 4.99 8.51 9.82
N GLY A 194 5.71 7.64 9.09
CA GLY A 194 6.56 8.07 7.97
C GLY A 194 5.83 8.31 6.64
N ILE A 195 4.63 7.74 6.47
CA ILE A 195 3.91 7.76 5.16
C ILE A 195 2.51 8.40 5.28
N PHE A 196 1.89 8.40 6.48
CA PHE A 196 0.59 9.04 6.72
C PHE A 196 0.66 10.54 7.08
N ASN A 197 1.85 11.15 7.03
CA ASN A 197 2.01 12.59 7.27
C ASN A 197 1.87 13.43 5.98
N ILE A 198 1.40 12.84 4.88
CA ILE A 198 1.16 13.50 3.58
C ILE A 198 0.04 14.56 3.62
N GLY A 199 -0.74 14.61 4.71
CA GLY A 199 -1.82 15.60 4.87
C GLY A 199 -1.56 16.71 5.88
N LYS A 200 -0.48 16.64 6.68
CA LYS A 200 -0.09 17.77 7.53
C LYS A 200 0.96 18.54 6.78
N SER A 201 0.61 19.75 6.35
CA SER A 201 1.55 20.69 5.78
C SER A 201 2.86 20.61 6.55
N LYS A 202 3.89 20.10 5.87
CA LYS A 202 5.29 20.30 6.25
C LYS A 202 5.65 21.75 5.90
N ALA A 203 4.80 22.70 6.28
CA ALA A 203 5.25 24.03 6.61
C ALA A 203 6.24 23.77 7.73
N GLN A 204 7.52 23.72 7.36
CA GLN A 204 8.56 24.07 8.30
C GLN A 204 8.04 25.36 8.93
N LEU A 205 7.66 25.28 10.22
CA LEU A 205 7.74 26.45 11.06
C LEU A 205 9.21 26.85 10.96
N PHE A 206 9.52 27.66 9.96
CA PHE A 206 10.61 28.59 10.00
C PHE A 206 10.25 29.54 11.14
N ASP A 207 10.43 29.07 12.36
CA ASP A 207 10.44 29.88 13.58
C ASP A 207 11.79 30.62 13.69
N LYS A 208 12.29 31.05 12.52
CA LYS A 208 13.50 31.82 12.26
C LYS A 208 13.23 32.68 11.01
N GLY A 209 12.44 33.76 11.15
CA GLY A 209 12.35 34.79 10.11
C GLY A 209 11.01 35.49 9.89
N THR A 210 10.08 35.55 10.85
CA THR A 210 8.75 36.18 10.68
C THR A 210 8.79 37.69 10.36
N LYS A 211 9.97 38.33 10.38
CA LYS A 211 10.17 39.72 9.95
C LYS A 211 10.97 39.74 8.66
N VAL A 212 10.32 40.21 7.59
CA VAL A 212 11.01 40.56 6.35
C VAL A 212 11.74 41.88 6.58
N ASN A 213 13.07 41.89 6.44
CA ASN A 213 13.90 43.09 6.62
C ASN A 213 14.04 43.93 5.34
N ILE A 214 13.34 43.56 4.28
CA ILE A 214 13.36 44.27 2.98
C ILE A 214 12.30 45.36 3.03
N THR A 215 12.66 46.57 2.62
CA THR A 215 11.81 47.78 2.63
C THR A 215 11.67 48.34 1.21
N PHE A 216 10.86 49.39 1.01
CA PHE A 216 10.75 50.02 -0.31
C PHE A 216 12.05 50.66 -0.78
N ALA A 217 12.97 50.98 0.14
CA ALA A 217 14.30 51.48 -0.18
C ALA A 217 15.15 50.44 -0.94
N ASP A 218 14.89 49.15 -0.72
CA ASP A 218 15.61 48.04 -1.36
C ASP A 218 15.05 47.70 -2.75
N VAL A 219 13.92 48.31 -3.14
CA VAL A 219 13.30 48.13 -4.46
C VAL A 219 13.64 49.35 -5.31
N ALA A 220 14.44 49.18 -6.36
CA ALA A 220 14.74 50.27 -7.29
C ALA A 220 13.64 50.40 -8.36
N GLY A 221 13.28 51.64 -8.72
CA GLY A 221 12.24 51.94 -9.71
C GLY A 221 10.84 51.54 -9.27
N LEU A 222 9.97 51.18 -10.22
CA LEU A 222 8.56 50.78 -10.02
C LEU A 222 7.75 51.83 -9.24
N ASP A 223 8.01 53.12 -9.45
CA ASP A 223 7.44 54.20 -8.64
C ASP A 223 5.90 54.22 -8.65
N GLU A 224 5.29 53.96 -9.81
CA GLU A 224 3.83 53.84 -9.95
C GLU A 224 3.27 52.68 -9.11
N ALA A 225 3.86 51.48 -9.25
CA ALA A 225 3.42 50.30 -8.52
C ALA A 225 3.65 50.44 -7.00
N LYS A 226 4.73 51.11 -6.58
CA LYS A 226 4.99 51.43 -5.17
C LYS A 226 3.89 52.30 -4.58
N VAL A 227 3.42 53.31 -5.30
CA VAL A 227 2.33 54.18 -4.84
C VAL A 227 1.05 53.39 -4.62
N GLU A 228 0.69 52.48 -5.54
CA GLU A 228 -0.51 51.63 -5.38
C GLU A 228 -0.41 50.69 -4.17
N VAL A 229 0.73 50.03 -3.98
CA VAL A 229 0.89 49.11 -2.84
C VAL A 229 1.13 49.85 -1.50
N MET A 230 1.50 51.13 -1.52
CA MET A 230 1.64 51.95 -0.31
C MET A 230 0.30 52.16 0.40
N GLU A 231 -0.80 52.23 -0.35
CA GLU A 231 -2.14 52.28 0.24
C GLU A 231 -2.43 51.03 1.08
N ILE A 232 -2.00 49.86 0.61
CA ILE A 232 -2.13 48.59 1.34
C ILE A 232 -1.30 48.63 2.63
N VAL A 233 -0.07 49.16 2.58
CA VAL A 233 0.80 49.33 3.77
C VAL A 233 0.15 50.26 4.80
N ASP A 234 -0.35 51.41 4.36
CA ASP A 234 -1.01 52.38 5.23
C ASP A 234 -2.26 51.80 5.88
N PHE A 235 -3.00 50.98 5.13
CA PHE A 235 -4.13 50.24 5.65
C PHE A 235 -3.71 49.26 6.75
N LEU A 236 -2.68 48.46 6.52
CA LEU A 236 -2.18 47.46 7.48
C LEU A 236 -1.63 48.11 8.76
N LYS A 237 -1.02 49.30 8.65
CA LYS A 237 -0.55 50.07 9.82
C LYS A 237 -1.69 50.70 10.61
N SER A 238 -2.70 51.23 9.93
CA SER A 238 -3.79 52.02 10.54
C SER A 238 -5.20 51.56 10.13
N PRO A 239 -5.58 50.29 10.39
CA PRO A 239 -6.84 49.73 9.87
C PRO A 239 -8.07 50.49 10.38
N LYS A 240 -8.04 50.97 11.64
CA LYS A 240 -9.15 51.71 12.27
C LYS A 240 -9.52 53.01 11.53
N LYS A 241 -8.54 53.70 10.95
CA LYS A 241 -8.76 54.97 10.22
C LYS A 241 -9.68 54.74 9.03
N TYR A 242 -9.43 53.68 8.27
CA TYR A 242 -10.19 53.36 7.07
C TYR A 242 -11.54 52.70 7.39
N THR A 243 -11.61 51.84 8.40
CA THR A 243 -12.88 51.24 8.83
C THR A 243 -13.88 52.30 9.31
N ASN A 244 -13.43 53.34 10.03
CA ASN A 244 -14.28 54.44 10.49
C ASN A 244 -14.82 55.30 9.34
N LEU A 245 -14.10 55.36 8.22
CA LEU A 245 -14.51 56.07 6.99
C LEU A 245 -15.40 55.19 6.08
N GLY A 246 -15.75 53.98 6.52
CA GLY A 246 -16.54 53.02 5.73
C GLY A 246 -15.73 52.30 4.64
N GLY A 247 -14.40 52.45 4.62
CA GLY A 247 -13.52 51.78 3.69
C GLY A 247 -13.41 50.28 3.99
N LYS A 248 -13.54 49.45 2.95
CA LYS A 248 -13.28 48.00 3.02
C LYS A 248 -11.84 47.71 2.64
N ILE A 249 -11.22 46.75 3.32
CA ILE A 249 -9.88 46.29 3.00
C ILE A 249 -9.89 45.69 1.59
N PRO A 250 -8.95 46.04 0.70
CA PRO A 250 -8.72 45.26 -0.51
C PRO A 250 -8.45 43.80 -0.14
N LYS A 251 -9.28 42.87 -0.64
CA LYS A 251 -9.15 41.44 -0.30
C LYS A 251 -7.88 40.79 -0.90
N GLY A 252 -7.24 41.44 -1.87
CA GLY A 252 -5.99 40.99 -2.49
C GLY A 252 -5.53 41.92 -3.60
N ALA A 253 -4.28 41.74 -4.03
CA ALA A 253 -3.68 42.41 -5.19
C ALA A 253 -2.98 41.38 -6.06
N LEU A 254 -3.10 41.52 -7.39
CA LEU A 254 -2.46 40.64 -8.37
C LEU A 254 -1.36 41.41 -9.10
N LEU A 255 -0.10 41.03 -8.87
CA LEU A 255 1.05 41.64 -9.54
C LEU A 255 1.31 40.90 -10.86
N ILE A 256 1.16 41.60 -12.00
CA ILE A 256 1.35 41.02 -13.34
C ILE A 256 2.56 41.68 -14.01
N GLY A 257 3.38 40.87 -14.67
CA GLY A 257 4.48 41.38 -15.50
C GLY A 257 5.45 40.27 -15.91
N PRO A 258 6.39 40.55 -16.83
CA PRO A 258 7.43 39.60 -17.24
C PRO A 258 8.23 39.01 -16.06
N PRO A 259 8.82 37.81 -16.21
CA PRO A 259 9.70 37.27 -15.18
C PRO A 259 10.89 38.20 -14.91
N GLY A 260 11.35 38.28 -13.67
CA GLY A 260 12.51 39.10 -13.29
C GLY A 260 12.23 40.59 -13.00
N THR A 261 10.98 41.06 -13.07
CA THR A 261 10.63 42.47 -12.79
C THR A 261 10.46 42.82 -11.31
N GLY A 262 10.92 41.96 -10.39
CA GLY A 262 10.90 42.27 -8.96
C GLY A 262 9.54 42.13 -8.25
N LYS A 263 8.54 41.45 -8.83
CA LYS A 263 7.22 41.20 -8.19
C LYS A 263 7.33 40.63 -6.78
N THR A 264 8.11 39.55 -6.62
CA THR A 264 8.35 38.90 -5.32
C THR A 264 9.13 39.80 -4.35
N LEU A 265 10.00 40.67 -4.87
CA LEU A 265 10.76 41.62 -4.06
C LEU A 265 9.84 42.76 -3.56
N LEU A 266 8.96 43.28 -4.41
CA LEU A 266 7.96 44.28 -4.05
C LEU A 266 7.00 43.75 -2.97
N ALA A 267 6.51 42.52 -3.11
CA ALA A 267 5.64 41.90 -2.11
C ALA A 267 6.33 41.76 -0.73
N LYS A 268 7.62 41.40 -0.72
CA LYS A 268 8.44 41.36 0.50
C LYS A 268 8.63 42.75 1.11
N ALA A 269 8.88 43.76 0.27
CA ALA A 269 9.01 45.14 0.72
C ALA A 269 7.72 45.67 1.37
N VAL A 270 6.55 45.39 0.79
CA VAL A 270 5.24 45.74 1.39
C VAL A 270 5.10 45.17 2.80
N ALA A 271 5.49 43.90 3.01
CA ALA A 271 5.42 43.26 4.32
C ALA A 271 6.42 43.84 5.32
N GLY A 272 7.65 44.13 4.89
CA GLY A 272 8.67 44.77 5.72
C GLY A 272 8.29 46.20 6.10
N GLU A 273 7.68 46.95 5.18
CA GLU A 273 7.17 48.30 5.44
C GLU A 273 6.02 48.30 6.44
N ALA A 274 5.09 47.36 6.31
CA ALA A 274 3.97 47.18 7.24
C ALA A 274 4.37 46.51 8.57
N GLN A 275 5.57 45.92 8.66
CA GLN A 275 6.07 45.16 9.82
C GLN A 275 5.13 44.02 10.25
N VAL A 276 4.51 43.35 9.27
CA VAL A 276 3.59 42.22 9.49
C VAL A 276 4.22 40.88 9.07
N PRO A 277 3.77 39.74 9.64
CA PRO A 277 4.19 38.42 9.18
C PRO A 277 3.95 38.22 7.67
N PHE A 278 4.93 37.63 6.99
CA PHE A 278 4.88 37.32 5.56
C PHE A 278 4.88 35.81 5.35
N PHE A 279 3.79 35.28 4.79
CA PHE A 279 3.68 33.89 4.35
C PHE A 279 3.95 33.84 2.85
N SER A 280 4.90 33.00 2.42
CA SER A 280 5.28 32.86 1.01
C SER A 280 5.13 31.41 0.58
N LEU A 281 4.33 31.14 -0.46
CA LEU A 281 4.15 29.82 -1.04
C LEU A 281 4.19 29.92 -2.58
N SER A 282 4.57 28.84 -3.25
CA SER A 282 4.45 28.75 -4.70
C SER A 282 3.08 28.18 -5.08
N GLY A 283 2.48 28.66 -6.16
CA GLY A 283 1.27 28.12 -6.76
C GLY A 283 1.43 26.64 -7.13
N SER A 284 2.65 26.23 -7.51
CA SER A 284 2.98 24.83 -7.77
C SER A 284 2.88 23.92 -6.55
N ASP A 285 3.05 24.45 -5.32
CA ASP A 285 2.98 23.66 -4.07
C ASP A 285 1.57 23.12 -3.79
N PHE A 286 0.59 23.63 -4.52
CA PHE A 286 -0.81 23.27 -4.44
C PHE A 286 -1.25 22.30 -5.54
N VAL A 287 -0.37 21.95 -6.49
CA VAL A 287 -0.66 21.02 -7.59
C VAL A 287 0.00 19.68 -7.29
N GLU A 288 -0.80 18.68 -6.94
CA GLU A 288 -0.32 17.36 -6.51
C GLU A 288 -1.01 16.23 -7.28
N MET A 289 -0.38 15.04 -7.30
CA MET A 289 -0.98 13.85 -7.94
C MET A 289 -2.16 13.27 -7.14
N PHE A 290 -2.28 13.63 -5.86
CA PHE A 290 -3.30 13.12 -4.96
C PHE A 290 -4.44 14.13 -4.80
N VAL A 291 -5.65 13.72 -5.15
CA VAL A 291 -6.85 14.53 -5.04
C VAL A 291 -7.05 15.01 -3.60
N GLY A 292 -7.32 16.30 -3.43
CA GLY A 292 -7.68 16.92 -2.14
C GLY A 292 -6.51 17.34 -1.26
N VAL A 293 -5.26 17.01 -1.62
CA VAL A 293 -4.08 17.47 -0.87
C VAL A 293 -3.90 18.97 -1.01
N GLY A 294 -4.01 19.54 -2.22
CA GLY A 294 -3.92 20.98 -2.46
C GLY A 294 -4.96 21.78 -1.67
N ALA A 295 -6.24 21.38 -1.74
CA ALA A 295 -7.32 22.00 -0.97
C ALA A 295 -7.09 21.99 0.55
N SER A 296 -6.53 20.90 1.11
CA SER A 296 -6.20 20.85 2.54
C SER A 296 -5.10 21.85 2.90
N ARG A 297 -4.06 21.98 2.06
CA ARG A 297 -2.98 22.95 2.28
C ARG A 297 -3.49 24.39 2.25
N VAL A 298 -4.43 24.71 1.35
CA VAL A 298 -5.09 26.03 1.31
C VAL A 298 -5.80 26.32 2.63
N ARG A 299 -6.60 25.39 3.15
CA ARG A 299 -7.29 25.57 4.45
C ARG A 299 -6.30 25.80 5.59
N ASP A 300 -5.25 24.99 5.67
CA ASP A 300 -4.24 25.08 6.72
C ASP A 300 -3.45 26.39 6.64
N LEU A 301 -3.15 26.86 5.43
CA LEU A 301 -2.49 28.16 5.20
C LEU A 301 -3.35 29.30 5.74
N PHE A 302 -4.62 29.37 5.34
CA PHE A 302 -5.52 30.44 5.77
C PHE A 302 -5.84 30.35 7.27
N LYS A 303 -5.89 29.14 7.84
CA LYS A 303 -6.00 28.96 9.30
C LYS A 303 -4.80 29.58 10.03
N GLN A 304 -3.57 29.27 9.62
CA GLN A 304 -2.37 29.83 10.24
C GLN A 304 -2.26 31.34 10.03
N ALA A 305 -2.68 31.84 8.87
CA ALA A 305 -2.70 33.27 8.58
C ALA A 305 -3.68 34.04 9.48
N ARG A 306 -4.89 33.48 9.72
CA ARG A 306 -5.88 34.03 10.66
C ARG A 306 -5.35 34.11 12.09
N GLU A 307 -4.62 33.09 12.54
CA GLU A 307 -4.00 33.07 13.88
C GLU A 307 -2.89 34.14 14.04
N LYS A 308 -2.27 34.59 12.95
CA LYS A 308 -1.20 35.60 12.94
C LYS A 308 -1.62 36.94 12.32
N ALA A 309 -2.91 37.25 12.25
CA ALA A 309 -3.41 38.50 11.69
C ALA A 309 -3.00 39.73 12.55
N PRO A 310 -2.67 40.88 11.95
CA PRO A 310 -2.59 41.16 10.51
C PRO A 310 -1.34 40.53 9.87
N CYS A 311 -1.48 39.91 8.68
CA CYS A 311 -0.40 39.29 7.94
C CYS A 311 -0.59 39.43 6.43
N ILE A 312 0.44 39.10 5.65
CA ILE A 312 0.39 39.04 4.18
C ILE A 312 0.64 37.60 3.74
N ILE A 313 -0.23 37.10 2.86
CA ILE A 313 -0.05 35.84 2.13
C ILE A 313 0.37 36.17 0.70
N PHE A 314 1.55 35.70 0.30
CA PHE A 314 2.05 35.80 -1.05
C PHE A 314 2.07 34.41 -1.71
N ILE A 315 1.37 34.32 -2.84
CA ILE A 315 1.35 33.12 -3.69
C ILE A 315 2.06 33.50 -4.99
N ASP A 316 3.27 32.98 -5.19
CA ASP A 316 3.98 33.12 -6.46
C ASP A 316 3.39 32.17 -7.51
N GLU A 317 3.53 32.46 -8.79
CA GLU A 317 3.07 31.56 -9.88
C GLU A 317 1.63 31.03 -9.71
N ILE A 318 0.69 31.92 -9.35
CA ILE A 318 -0.73 31.56 -9.13
C ILE A 318 -1.40 30.98 -10.39
N ASP A 319 -0.84 31.23 -11.57
CA ASP A 319 -1.29 30.65 -12.83
C ASP A 319 -1.19 29.12 -12.87
N ALA A 320 -0.32 28.51 -12.04
CA ALA A 320 -0.24 27.06 -11.87
C ALA A 320 -1.57 26.44 -11.39
N ILE A 321 -2.32 27.15 -10.54
CA ILE A 321 -3.63 26.74 -10.02
C ILE A 321 -4.81 27.43 -10.75
N GLY A 322 -4.57 28.59 -11.36
CA GLY A 322 -5.60 29.45 -11.96
C GLY A 322 -5.89 29.20 -13.45
N ARG A 323 -5.19 28.28 -14.12
CA ARG A 323 -5.38 28.03 -15.56
C ARG A 323 -6.77 27.44 -15.85
N ALA A 324 -7.65 28.24 -16.47
CA ALA A 324 -8.97 27.81 -16.91
C ALA A 324 -8.91 26.77 -18.05
N ARG A 325 -9.89 25.86 -18.06
CA ARG A 325 -10.00 24.67 -18.92
C ARG A 325 -9.99 24.98 -20.43
N GLY A 326 -9.30 24.12 -21.20
CA GLY A 326 -9.59 23.87 -22.63
C GLY A 326 -10.61 22.73 -22.79
N LYS A 327 -11.54 22.81 -23.76
CA LYS A 327 -12.73 21.94 -23.86
C LYS A 327 -12.50 20.41 -23.85
N ASN A 328 -11.28 19.90 -24.06
CA ASN A 328 -11.01 18.45 -24.17
C ASN A 328 -9.95 17.97 -23.16
N ALA A 329 -10.35 17.42 -22.00
CA ALA A 329 -9.46 16.61 -21.13
C ALA A 329 -10.28 15.88 -20.06
N MET A 330 -10.73 14.67 -20.40
CA MET A 330 -11.30 13.70 -19.48
C MET A 330 -10.11 13.02 -18.76
N MET A 331 -10.07 12.99 -17.42
CA MET A 331 -9.14 12.21 -16.55
C MET A 331 -7.96 12.89 -15.79
N SER A 332 -7.83 14.21 -15.66
CA SER A 332 -6.73 14.74 -14.78
C SER A 332 -6.99 16.09 -14.06
N ASN A 333 -8.23 16.58 -14.03
CA ASN A 333 -8.49 17.99 -13.63
C ASN A 333 -9.14 18.18 -12.25
N ASP A 334 -9.57 17.12 -11.57
CA ASP A 334 -10.39 17.25 -10.35
C ASP A 334 -9.62 17.89 -9.19
N GLU A 335 -8.30 17.69 -9.13
CA GLU A 335 -7.45 18.20 -8.05
C GLU A 335 -7.27 19.72 -8.13
N ARG A 336 -6.89 20.25 -9.30
CA ARG A 336 -6.66 21.69 -9.49
C ARG A 336 -7.93 22.50 -9.29
N GLU A 337 -9.06 22.01 -9.81
CA GLU A 337 -10.36 22.67 -9.66
C GLU A 337 -10.81 22.66 -8.19
N SER A 338 -10.65 21.54 -7.49
CA SER A 338 -10.94 21.47 -6.06
C SER A 338 -10.08 22.44 -5.25
N THR A 339 -8.80 22.56 -5.59
CA THR A 339 -7.86 23.45 -4.88
C THR A 339 -8.15 24.93 -5.17
N LEU A 340 -8.45 25.28 -6.42
CA LEU A 340 -8.84 26.63 -6.82
C LEU A 340 -10.15 27.07 -6.13
N ASN A 341 -11.18 26.22 -6.15
CA ASN A 341 -12.44 26.51 -5.49
C ASN A 341 -12.26 26.72 -3.98
N GLN A 342 -11.38 25.93 -3.35
CA GLN A 342 -11.07 26.13 -1.93
C GLN A 342 -10.37 27.47 -1.68
N LEU A 343 -9.47 27.92 -2.57
CA LEU A 343 -8.83 29.23 -2.47
C LEU A 343 -9.87 30.36 -2.58
N LEU A 344 -10.81 30.25 -3.51
CA LEU A 344 -11.89 31.23 -3.68
C LEU A 344 -12.78 31.32 -2.45
N VAL A 345 -13.13 30.18 -1.84
CA VAL A 345 -13.93 30.14 -0.61
C VAL A 345 -13.20 30.81 0.56
N GLU A 346 -11.90 30.56 0.73
CA GLU A 346 -11.11 31.18 1.80
C GLU A 346 -10.87 32.68 1.57
N MET A 347 -10.75 33.13 0.31
CA MET A 347 -10.63 34.54 -0.04
C MET A 347 -11.94 35.32 0.13
N ASP A 348 -13.09 34.70 -0.13
CA ASP A 348 -14.38 35.38 0.03
C ASP A 348 -14.88 35.38 1.47
N GLY A 349 -14.61 34.31 2.23
CA GLY A 349 -14.98 34.17 3.64
C GLY A 349 -14.21 35.07 4.63
N PHE A 350 -13.39 36.00 4.12
CA PHE A 350 -12.57 36.94 4.88
C PHE A 350 -13.30 38.24 5.22
#